data_AF-A0A1H6ZU44-F1
#
_entry.id   AF-A0A1H6ZU44-F1
#
_cell.length_a   1.000
_cell.length_b   1.000
_cell.length_c   1.000
_cell.angle_alpha   90.00
_cell.angle_beta   90.00
_cell.angle_gamma   90.00
#
_symmetry.space_group_name_H-M   'P 1'
#
loop_
_entity.id
_entity.type
_entity.pdbx_description
1 polymer ?
#
loop_
_entity_poly.entity_id
_entity_poly.type
_entity_poly.pdbx_seq_one_letter_code
_entity_poly.pdbx_strand_id
1 'polypeptide(L)'
;MTTAPVLSINDELLDEARKKGLSIDGDNAYKRDLIDCIVGAMALGYQNANPPPTGHWLGQFWDIGQAEGRRAEQDQAQIRQQRAELERLRTAPMGVPDGFLFVTHEQLERHATTAWECPPQSRVVLVSSISRLHDKNAAAPSPIAQEGADHE
;
A
#
# COMPACT_ATOMS: atom_id res chain seq x y z
N MET A 1 28.62 -27.39 42.60
CA MET A 1 29.86 -27.49 41.81
C MET A 1 29.59 -26.87 40.45
N THR A 2 30.04 -25.63 40.24
CA THR A 2 29.83 -24.90 38.99
C THR A 2 30.97 -25.26 38.04
N THR A 3 30.68 -26.08 37.04
CA THR A 3 31.62 -26.37 35.95
C THR A 3 31.65 -25.17 35.02
N ALA A 4 32.74 -24.39 35.06
CA ALA A 4 32.97 -23.35 34.06
C ALA A 4 33.09 -24.01 32.66
N PRO A 5 32.57 -23.37 31.60
CA PRO A 5 32.72 -23.90 30.25
C PRO A 5 34.20 -23.89 29.87
N VAL A 6 34.69 -25.04 29.39
CA VAL A 6 36.03 -25.14 28.79
C VAL A 6 35.96 -24.39 27.47
N LEU A 7 36.52 -23.17 27.43
CA LEU A 7 36.72 -22.47 26.18
C LEU A 7 37.72 -23.29 25.36
N SER A 8 37.36 -23.58 24.12
CA SER A 8 38.30 -24.18 23.18
C SER A 8 39.45 -23.19 22.97
N ILE A 9 40.68 -23.67 22.79
CA ILE A 9 41.87 -22.84 22.51
C ILE A 9 41.59 -21.83 21.37
N ASN A 10 40.68 -22.16 20.45
CA ASN A 10 40.25 -21.26 19.38
C ASN A 10 39.45 -20.05 19.87
N ASP A 11 38.59 -20.21 20.88
CA ASP A 11 37.73 -19.14 21.38
C ASP A 11 38.52 -18.08 22.15
N GLU A 12 39.50 -18.52 22.94
CA GLU A 12 40.40 -17.63 23.70
C GLU A 12 41.27 -16.81 22.76
N LEU A 13 41.79 -17.43 21.69
CA LEU A 13 42.56 -16.75 20.65
C LEU A 13 41.71 -15.74 19.86
N LEU A 14 40.46 -16.08 19.54
CA LEU A 14 39.52 -15.17 18.88
C LEU A 14 39.16 -13.98 19.78
N ASP A 15 38.95 -14.22 21.07
CA ASP A 15 38.67 -13.15 22.04
C ASP A 15 39.87 -12.24 22.27
N GLU A 16 41.09 -12.77 22.29
CA GLU A 16 42.30 -11.96 22.29
C GLU A 16 42.45 -11.14 21.00
N ALA A 17 42.21 -11.74 19.83
CA ALA A 17 42.26 -11.04 18.56
C ALA A 17 41.24 -9.89 18.51
N ARG A 18 40.01 -10.12 19.01
CA ARG A 18 38.98 -9.07 19.16
C ARG A 18 39.43 -7.96 20.10
N LYS A 19 39.95 -8.29 21.29
CA LYS A 19 40.47 -7.30 22.26
C LYS A 19 41.62 -6.48 21.69
N LYS A 20 42.47 -7.09 20.85
CA LYS A 20 43.60 -6.44 20.18
C LYS A 20 43.21 -5.70 18.89
N GLY A 21 41.92 -5.68 18.52
CA GLY A 21 41.44 -5.03 17.30
C GLY A 21 41.85 -5.73 16.00
N LEU A 22 42.34 -6.97 16.10
CA LEU A 22 42.79 -7.81 14.98
C LEU A 22 41.67 -8.73 14.45
N SER A 23 40.44 -8.52 14.92
CA SER A 23 39.28 -9.26 14.41
C SER A 23 38.97 -8.84 12.98
N ILE A 24 38.70 -9.81 12.12
CA ILE A 24 38.15 -9.58 10.77
C ILE A 24 36.82 -8.83 10.81
N ASP A 25 36.09 -8.92 11.94
CA ASP A 25 34.80 -8.28 12.19
C ASP A 25 34.90 -6.87 12.79
N GLY A 26 36.10 -6.32 12.92
CA GLY A 26 36.31 -4.91 13.29
C GLY A 26 35.88 -3.91 12.21
N ASP A 27 36.14 -2.61 12.42
CA ASP A 27 35.90 -1.57 11.41
C ASP A 27 36.80 -1.79 10.19
N ASN A 28 36.26 -2.47 9.18
CA ASN A 28 36.99 -2.91 8.02
C ASN A 28 36.47 -2.17 6.78
N ALA A 29 37.30 -1.27 6.24
CA ALA A 29 37.00 -0.52 5.02
C ALA A 29 36.61 -1.44 3.86
N TYR A 30 37.29 -2.59 3.70
CA TYR A 30 36.97 -3.55 2.64
C TYR A 30 35.53 -4.08 2.72
N LYS A 31 35.03 -4.38 3.93
CA LYS A 31 33.65 -4.86 4.10
C LYS A 31 32.63 -3.76 3.78
N ARG A 32 32.94 -2.52 4.15
CA ARG A 32 32.10 -1.35 3.82
C ARG A 32 32.05 -1.13 2.32
N ASP A 33 33.21 -1.05 1.67
CA ASP A 33 33.32 -0.83 0.22
C ASP A 33 32.61 -1.94 -0.57
N LEU A 34 32.70 -3.19 -0.11
CA LEU A 34 31.99 -4.33 -0.70
C LEU A 34 30.47 -4.15 -0.61
N ILE A 35 29.95 -3.76 0.57
CA ILE A 35 28.53 -3.51 0.77
C ILE A 35 28.08 -2.30 -0.07
N ASP A 36 28.88 -1.25 -0.16
CA ASP A 36 28.58 -0.07 -0.98
C ASP A 36 28.50 -0.42 -2.47
N CYS A 37 29.36 -1.32 -2.95
CA CYS A 37 29.26 -1.84 -4.31
C CYS A 37 27.94 -2.61 -4.54
N ILE A 38 27.51 -3.42 -3.57
CA ILE A 38 26.25 -4.17 -3.64
C ILE A 38 25.05 -3.22 -3.66
N VAL A 39 25.04 -2.23 -2.76
CA VAL A 39 23.99 -1.20 -2.70
C VAL A 39 23.95 -0.39 -3.98
N GLY A 40 25.12 -0.01 -4.51
CA GLY A 40 25.25 0.69 -5.79
C GLY A 40 24.68 -0.13 -6.95
N ALA A 41 24.99 -1.43 -7.02
CA ALA A 41 24.45 -2.31 -8.05
C ALA A 41 22.92 -2.43 -7.98
N MET A 42 22.35 -2.57 -6.77
CA MET A 42 20.90 -2.58 -6.58
C MET A 42 20.26 -1.25 -6.99
N ALA A 43 20.87 -0.11 -6.63
CA ALA A 43 20.35 1.21 -6.99
C ALA A 43 20.37 1.45 -8.51
N LEU A 44 21.42 1.03 -9.21
CA LEU A 44 21.51 1.06 -10.66
C LEU A 44 20.51 0.10 -11.31
N GLY A 45 20.33 -1.08 -10.72
CA GLY A 45 19.32 -2.04 -11.12
C GLY A 45 17.91 -1.46 -11.05
N TYR A 46 17.56 -0.82 -9.94
CA TYR A 46 16.27 -0.16 -9.74
C TYR A 46 15.98 0.89 -10.82
N GLN A 47 17.01 1.62 -11.25
CA GLN A 47 16.92 2.61 -12.34
C GLN A 47 17.02 1.97 -13.73
N ASN A 48 17.18 0.65 -13.81
CA ASN A 48 17.43 -0.11 -15.04
C ASN A 48 18.58 0.48 -15.89
N ALA A 49 19.65 0.92 -15.23
CA ALA A 49 20.77 1.61 -15.86
C ALA A 49 22.08 0.85 -15.64
N ASN A 50 23.00 0.98 -16.61
CA ASN A 50 24.37 0.45 -16.54
C ASN A 50 24.45 -1.02 -16.06
N PRO A 51 23.88 -1.98 -16.82
CA PRO A 51 23.92 -3.38 -16.44
C PRO A 51 25.38 -3.87 -16.33
N PRO A 52 25.72 -4.63 -15.28
CA PRO A 52 27.04 -5.25 -15.19
C PRO A 52 27.33 -6.16 -16.39
N PRO A 53 28.60 -6.30 -16.80
CA PRO A 53 28.98 -7.26 -17.83
C PRO A 53 28.55 -8.69 -17.48
N THR A 54 28.33 -9.53 -18.50
CA THR A 54 27.95 -10.93 -18.31
C THR A 54 28.98 -11.66 -17.43
N GLY A 55 28.49 -12.36 -16.39
CA GLY A 55 29.34 -13.09 -15.44
C GLY A 55 29.96 -12.23 -14.34
N HIS A 56 29.69 -10.92 -14.32
CA HIS A 56 30.14 -10.06 -13.23
C HIS A 56 29.40 -10.40 -11.93
N TRP A 57 30.14 -10.48 -10.81
CA TRP A 57 29.60 -10.93 -9.52
C TRP A 57 28.48 -10.01 -8.96
N LEU A 58 28.47 -8.73 -9.35
CA LEU A 58 27.39 -7.80 -9.02
C LEU A 58 26.08 -8.02 -9.81
N GLY A 59 26.09 -8.86 -10.85
CA GLY A 59 24.93 -9.07 -11.72
C GLY A 59 23.66 -9.43 -10.97
N GLN A 60 23.75 -10.39 -10.04
CA GLN A 60 22.61 -10.83 -9.22
C GLN A 60 21.97 -9.68 -8.40
N PHE A 61 22.80 -8.75 -7.90
CA PHE A 61 22.30 -7.63 -7.09
C PHE A 61 21.67 -6.56 -7.97
N TRP A 62 22.21 -6.34 -9.17
CA TRP A 62 21.59 -5.49 -10.17
C TRP A 62 20.23 -6.05 -10.61
N ASP A 63 20.13 -7.36 -10.83
CA ASP A 63 18.88 -8.04 -11.19
C ASP A 63 17.81 -7.90 -10.09
N ILE A 64 18.20 -8.01 -8.81
CA ILE A 64 17.32 -7.75 -7.66
C ILE A 64 16.80 -6.31 -7.71
N GLY A 65 17.70 -5.34 -7.91
CA GLY A 65 17.33 -3.94 -8.06
C GLY A 65 16.32 -3.73 -9.19
N GLN A 66 16.58 -4.30 -10.36
CA GLN A 66 15.71 -4.17 -11.53
C GLN A 66 14.33 -4.81 -11.30
N ALA A 67 14.29 -5.97 -10.66
CA ALA A 67 13.03 -6.61 -10.29
C ALA A 67 12.19 -5.70 -9.37
N GLU A 68 12.83 -5.08 -8.38
CA GLU A 68 12.16 -4.14 -7.48
C GLU A 68 11.72 -2.85 -8.19
N GLY A 69 12.54 -2.31 -9.10
CA GLY A 69 12.17 -1.16 -9.93
C GLY A 69 10.91 -1.42 -10.74
N ARG A 70 10.84 -2.57 -11.42
CA ARG A 70 9.63 -2.98 -12.17
C ARG A 70 8.40 -3.14 -11.28
N ARG A 71 8.57 -3.70 -10.09
CA ARG A 71 7.47 -3.85 -9.12
C ARG A 71 6.96 -2.48 -8.66
N ALA A 72 7.87 -1.57 -8.32
CA ALA A 72 7.52 -0.21 -7.90
C ALA A 72 6.76 0.55 -8.99
N GLU A 73 7.16 0.40 -10.26
CA GLU A 73 6.45 1.00 -11.40
C GLU A 73 5.02 0.45 -11.55
N GLN A 74 4.85 -0.86 -11.38
CA GLN A 74 3.54 -1.52 -11.41
C GLN A 74 2.63 -1.02 -10.27
N ASP A 75 3.14 -1.00 -9.04
CA ASP A 75 2.41 -0.53 -7.87
C ASP A 75 1.98 0.95 -8.05
N GLN A 76 2.88 1.80 -8.56
CA GLN A 76 2.54 3.18 -8.87
C GLN A 76 1.49 3.31 -9.98
N ALA A 77 1.54 2.47 -11.01
CA ALA A 77 0.53 2.45 -12.06
C ALA A 77 -0.85 2.05 -11.50
N GLN A 78 -0.90 1.04 -10.64
CA GLN A 78 -2.13 0.61 -9.97
C GLN A 78 -2.71 1.73 -9.08
N ILE A 79 -1.87 2.41 -8.30
CA ILE A 79 -2.30 3.55 -7.48
C ILE A 79 -2.87 4.67 -8.36
N ARG A 80 -2.23 4.98 -9.50
CA ARG A 80 -2.75 5.98 -10.44
C ARG A 80 -4.13 5.59 -10.99
N GLN A 81 -4.32 4.32 -11.35
CA GLN A 81 -5.62 3.82 -11.81
C GLN A 81 -6.69 3.91 -10.73
N GLN A 82 -6.39 3.49 -9.51
CA GLN A 82 -7.31 3.57 -8.37
C GLN A 82 -7.71 5.03 -8.08
N ARG A 83 -6.76 5.96 -8.12
CA ARG A 83 -7.03 7.39 -7.94
C ARG A 83 -7.90 7.95 -9.06
N ALA A 84 -7.65 7.57 -10.31
CA ALA A 84 -8.47 7.99 -11.44
C ALA A 84 -9.91 7.45 -11.33
N GLU A 85 -10.08 6.22 -10.85
CA GLU A 85 -11.41 5.64 -10.63
C GLU A 85 -12.14 6.32 -9.48
N LEU A 86 -11.46 6.60 -8.36
CA LEU A 86 -12.05 7.38 -7.27
C LEU A 86 -12.47 8.78 -7.74
N GLU A 87 -11.66 9.44 -8.57
CA GLU A 87 -11.99 10.74 -9.14
C GLU A 87 -13.19 10.65 -10.09
N ARG A 88 -13.25 9.61 -10.91
CA ARG A 88 -14.42 9.32 -11.77
C ARG A 88 -15.68 9.16 -10.92
N LEU A 89 -15.63 8.38 -9.86
CA LEU A 89 -16.79 8.17 -8.97
C LEU A 89 -17.18 9.45 -8.21
N ARG A 90 -16.19 10.26 -7.80
CA ARG A 90 -16.43 11.55 -7.13
C ARG A 90 -17.08 12.58 -8.03
N THR A 91 -16.66 12.64 -9.30
CA THR A 91 -17.11 13.64 -10.28
C THR A 91 -18.29 13.17 -11.11
N ALA A 92 -18.59 11.86 -11.10
CA ALA A 92 -19.81 11.34 -11.68
C ALA A 92 -20.98 12.13 -11.08
N PRO A 93 -21.90 12.68 -11.90
CA PRO A 93 -23.11 13.22 -11.35
C PRO A 93 -23.74 12.09 -10.55
N MET A 94 -23.79 12.24 -9.22
CA MET A 94 -24.66 11.45 -8.36
C MET A 94 -26.01 11.56 -9.05
N GLY A 95 -26.42 10.52 -9.78
CA GLY A 95 -27.60 10.55 -10.61
C GLY A 95 -28.77 10.78 -9.68
N VAL A 96 -29.13 12.04 -9.49
CA VAL A 96 -30.27 12.39 -8.67
C VAL A 96 -31.45 11.99 -9.54
N PRO A 97 -32.25 11.00 -9.12
CA PRO A 97 -33.41 10.60 -9.91
C PRO A 97 -34.27 11.82 -10.19
N ASP A 98 -34.88 11.90 -11.38
CA ASP A 98 -35.79 12.99 -11.72
C ASP A 98 -36.81 13.21 -10.59
N GLY A 99 -36.94 14.45 -10.12
CA GLY A 99 -37.80 14.83 -8.99
C GLY A 99 -37.15 14.76 -7.59
N PHE A 100 -35.87 14.42 -7.48
CA PHE A 100 -35.11 14.51 -6.23
C PHE A 100 -34.04 15.60 -6.31
N LEU A 101 -33.71 16.21 -5.17
CA LEU A 101 -32.61 17.16 -5.02
C LEU A 101 -31.82 16.77 -3.78
N PHE A 102 -30.54 16.44 -3.93
CA PHE A 102 -29.65 16.25 -2.78
C PHE A 102 -29.18 17.61 -2.28
N VAL A 103 -29.44 17.89 -1.00
CA VAL A 103 -29.02 19.12 -0.32
C VAL A 103 -28.13 18.70 0.85
N THR A 104 -26.92 19.26 0.93
CA THR A 104 -26.03 19.03 2.07
C THR A 104 -26.55 19.75 3.31
N HIS A 105 -26.17 19.28 4.51
CA HIS A 105 -26.60 19.91 5.76
C HIS A 105 -26.21 21.40 5.84
N GLU A 106 -25.03 21.75 5.33
CA GLU A 106 -24.51 23.11 5.28
C GLU A 106 -25.26 24.00 4.26
N GLN A 107 -25.75 23.42 3.16
CA GLN A 107 -26.64 24.13 2.24
C GLN A 107 -28.01 24.38 2.88
N LEU A 108 -28.56 23.40 3.60
CA LEU A 108 -29.83 23.55 4.33
C LEU A 108 -29.75 24.67 5.37
N GLU A 109 -28.65 24.75 6.14
CA GLU A 109 -28.46 25.78 7.17
C GLU A 109 -28.28 27.18 6.59
N ARG A 110 -27.55 27.33 5.47
CA ARG A 110 -27.41 28.61 4.76
C ARG A 110 -28.72 29.09 4.14
N HIS A 111 -29.57 28.17 3.69
CA HIS A 111 -30.86 28.48 3.08
C HIS A 111 -32.02 28.52 4.07
N ALA A 112 -31.85 28.09 5.33
CA ALA A 112 -32.89 28.20 6.36
C ALA A 112 -33.28 29.66 6.68
N THR A 113 -32.44 30.63 6.31
CA THR A 113 -32.65 32.08 6.52
C THR A 113 -33.04 32.85 5.26
N THR A 114 -33.05 32.23 4.08
CA THR A 114 -33.47 32.87 2.82
C THR A 114 -34.57 32.02 2.19
N ALA A 115 -35.72 32.62 1.87
CA ALA A 115 -36.88 31.93 1.31
C ALA A 115 -36.50 31.16 0.03
N TRP A 116 -36.23 29.87 0.18
CA TRP A 116 -35.92 28.96 -0.92
C TRP A 116 -37.23 28.36 -1.46
N GLU A 117 -37.57 28.65 -2.70
CA GLU A 117 -38.70 28.02 -3.39
C GLU A 117 -38.26 26.65 -3.92
N CYS A 118 -38.69 25.59 -3.23
CA CYS A 118 -38.53 24.22 -3.71
C CYS A 118 -39.47 24.01 -4.92
N PRO A 119 -38.99 23.50 -6.07
CA PRO A 119 -39.85 23.27 -7.22
C PRO A 119 -40.99 22.31 -6.85
N PRO A 120 -42.22 22.52 -7.35
CA PRO A 120 -43.46 21.91 -6.81
C PRO A 120 -43.55 20.38 -6.95
N GLN A 121 -42.59 19.73 -7.59
CA GLN A 121 -42.53 18.28 -7.74
C GLN A 121 -41.32 17.63 -7.04
N SER A 122 -40.54 18.39 -6.27
CA SER A 122 -39.27 17.92 -5.70
C SER A 122 -39.45 17.31 -4.31
N ARG A 123 -39.01 16.07 -4.11
CA ARG A 123 -38.89 15.45 -2.77
C ARG A 123 -37.48 15.69 -2.22
N VAL A 124 -37.38 16.39 -1.10
CA VAL A 124 -36.10 16.66 -0.41
C VAL A 124 -35.74 15.48 0.47
N VAL A 125 -34.59 14.85 0.23
CA VAL A 125 -34.04 13.78 1.10
C VAL A 125 -32.75 14.27 1.73
N LEU A 126 -32.77 14.38 3.05
CA LEU A 126 -31.61 14.76 3.85
C LEU A 126 -30.56 13.63 3.81
N VAL A 127 -29.30 13.98 3.54
CA VAL A 127 -28.20 13.02 3.36
C VAL A 127 -28.01 12.10 4.58
N SER A 128 -28.31 12.57 5.80
CA SER A 128 -28.28 11.75 7.03
C SER A 128 -29.29 10.59 7.04
N SER A 129 -30.38 10.70 6.27
CA SER A 129 -31.37 9.63 6.10
C SER A 129 -30.93 8.57 5.09
N ILE A 130 -30.02 8.91 4.16
CA ILE A 130 -29.53 8.00 3.12
C ILE A 130 -28.62 6.93 3.71
N SER A 131 -27.72 7.28 4.64
CA SER A 131 -26.89 6.28 5.35
C SER A 131 -27.75 5.25 6.10
N ARG A 132 -28.81 5.70 6.78
CA ARG A 132 -29.74 4.79 7.48
C ARG A 132 -30.54 3.90 6.52
N LEU A 133 -30.84 4.38 5.32
CA LEU A 133 -31.50 3.59 4.28
C LEU A 133 -30.56 2.57 3.65
N HIS A 134 -29.29 2.93 3.46
CA HIS A 134 -28.26 2.04 2.95
C HIS A 134 -27.98 0.89 3.92
N ASP A 135 -27.87 1.17 5.22
CA ASP A 135 -27.70 0.15 6.25
C ASP A 135 -28.92 -0.78 6.35
N LYS A 136 -30.13 -0.23 6.21
CA LYS A 136 -31.38 -1.01 6.17
C LYS A 136 -31.49 -1.90 4.93
N ASN A 137 -31.04 -1.41 3.76
CA ASN A 137 -31.05 -2.19 2.52
C ASN A 137 -29.94 -3.25 2.50
N ALA A 138 -28.78 -2.98 3.10
CA ALA A 138 -27.70 -3.97 3.27
C ALA A 138 -28.10 -5.10 4.24
N ALA A 139 -29.00 -4.82 5.19
CA ALA A 139 -29.56 -5.82 6.10
C ALA A 139 -30.72 -6.65 5.49
N ALA A 140 -31.20 -6.29 4.28
CA ALA A 140 -32.23 -7.06 3.60
C ALA A 140 -31.57 -8.24 2.84
N PRO A 141 -32.01 -9.49 3.04
CA PRO A 141 -31.46 -10.63 2.30
C PRO A 141 -31.77 -10.48 0.79
N SER A 142 -30.77 -10.74 -0.05
CA SER A 142 -30.93 -10.71 -1.51
C SER A 142 -31.95 -11.74 -1.99
N PRO A 143 -32.89 -11.40 -2.90
CA PRO A 143 -33.98 -12.27 -3.29
C PRO A 143 -33.62 -13.39 -4.30
N ILE A 144 -32.33 -13.73 -4.49
CA ILE A 144 -31.88 -14.65 -5.56
C ILE A 144 -31.31 -15.97 -5.00
N ALA A 145 -31.85 -16.50 -3.91
CA ALA A 145 -31.40 -17.78 -3.37
C ALA A 145 -32.53 -18.73 -2.94
N GLN A 146 -33.65 -18.73 -3.68
CA GLN A 146 -34.71 -19.73 -3.52
C GLN A 146 -35.30 -20.12 -4.87
N GLU A 147 -34.58 -20.89 -5.68
CA GLU A 147 -35.17 -21.75 -6.70
C GLU A 147 -34.12 -22.80 -7.12
N GLY A 148 -34.23 -24.01 -6.59
CA GLY A 148 -33.26 -25.07 -6.86
C GLY A 148 -33.22 -26.18 -5.81
N ALA A 149 -34.37 -26.56 -5.25
CA ALA A 149 -34.54 -27.84 -4.61
C ALA A 149 -35.96 -28.31 -4.92
N ASP A 150 -36.07 -29.59 -5.27
CA ASP A 150 -37.31 -30.36 -5.39
C ASP A 150 -37.93 -30.44 -6.79
N HIS A 151 -37.39 -31.35 -7.63
CA HIS A 151 -38.21 -32.24 -8.45
C HIS A 151 -37.45 -33.57 -8.68
N GLU A 152 -38.01 -34.63 -8.06
CA GLU A 152 -37.92 -36.09 -8.27
C GLU A 152 -36.61 -36.76 -8.71
#